data_AF-A0A3N5LKR8-F1
#
_entry.id   AF-A0A3N5LKR8-F1
#
_cell.length_a   1.000
_cell.length_b   1.000
_cell.length_c   1.000
_cell.angle_alpha   90.00
_cell.angle_beta   90.00
_cell.angle_gamma   90.00
#
_symmetry.space_group_name_H-M   'P 1'
#
loop_
_entity.id
_entity.type
_entity.pdbx_description
1 polymer ?
#
loop_
_entity_poly.entity_id
_entity_poly.type
_entity_poly.pdbx_seq_one_letter_code
_entity_poly.pdbx_strand_id
1 'polypeptide(L)'
;QGEWGFGWSSVVEAYKGTIGGSVQACYWDLVDSLYEDFADHRLTPKGVGWPAGLNYPGGVEYDCATGALSPDSDGDWDFHTLAQKYLQGGALDNGAGFPTFLLRGPNSNWPPDSRPSSFCEQDRGADPPGSSVYNAKWFQYWAAVSSYLGSTDDYASKGYYHIVNEPQTFEDYDIVAYLAQETRANAPGVRILVSEQVEEAIYANPTYPGARIDIWMPTISNYEVERSHDRQLNHGEDVWWYFLYGDRPPLPNPTVIDRPGIEARIVPWLAWLERVEGLAYYSTTDWNPDPWSQPWTNDGNGDGFLFYPPKDGSVAYNACQAQSNRLVPSIRWELLREGMEDYEYLWLLNKQDPVIGAVNEAETLAGRFIASRTLFSRVPTDLASVRTAIAARLAGESASKTTSRPSAGMGETFDYLLVYRAGSAAQTLAVHDQVPAAASVISAVGSKSPDPVVTGQSVDWTVPVAAQEAVTLTITVQAAAMGYIVNTAAFSATQVLPADATIFIYGAQPLLAMHPGRSVSLWPLDLPRLGLACCSCTPTPNFGIFPHFSGGCPPLNSQGDGLETPDIS
;
A
#
# COMPACT_ATOMS: atom_id res chain seq x y z
N GLN A 1 -4.76 3.72 -8.58
CA GLN A 1 -4.22 3.23 -9.87
C GLN A 1 -2.71 3.47 -9.89
N GLY A 2 -1.97 3.04 -10.92
CA GLY A 2 -0.56 3.39 -11.05
C GLY A 2 0.27 2.56 -12.04
N GLU A 3 1.55 2.90 -12.13
CA GLU A 3 2.55 2.20 -12.95
C GLU A 3 3.96 2.30 -12.35
N TRP A 4 4.56 1.18 -11.97
CA TRP A 4 5.91 1.12 -11.41
C TRP A 4 6.84 0.36 -12.34
N GLY A 5 7.70 1.09 -13.05
CA GLY A 5 8.66 0.56 -14.02
C GLY A 5 9.48 -0.60 -13.44
N PHE A 6 9.55 -1.72 -14.14
CA PHE A 6 10.22 -2.92 -13.65
C PHE A 6 10.98 -3.61 -14.78
N GLY A 7 12.26 -3.88 -14.55
CA GLY A 7 13.17 -4.47 -15.53
C GLY A 7 13.00 -5.98 -15.63
N TRP A 8 11.80 -6.46 -15.96
CA TRP A 8 11.43 -7.88 -15.96
C TRP A 8 12.54 -8.83 -16.46
N SER A 9 13.08 -8.58 -17.66
CA SER A 9 14.11 -9.43 -18.26
C SER A 9 15.44 -9.44 -17.51
N SER A 10 15.87 -8.32 -16.91
CA SER A 10 17.10 -8.26 -16.12
C SER A 10 16.91 -8.84 -14.72
N VAL A 11 15.74 -8.66 -14.11
CA VAL A 11 15.38 -9.28 -12.82
C VAL A 11 15.31 -10.80 -12.95
N VAL A 12 14.60 -11.32 -13.95
CA VAL A 12 14.44 -12.78 -14.17
C VAL A 12 15.77 -13.46 -14.50
N GLU A 13 16.65 -12.82 -15.26
CA GLU A 13 18.02 -13.31 -15.51
C GLU A 13 18.90 -13.21 -14.25
N ALA A 14 18.74 -12.17 -13.41
CA ALA A 14 19.45 -12.08 -12.13
C ALA A 14 19.05 -13.21 -11.17
N TYR A 15 17.74 -13.47 -11.01
CA TYR A 15 17.16 -14.51 -10.14
C TYR A 15 17.16 -15.93 -10.73
N LYS A 16 17.68 -16.11 -11.95
CA LYS A 16 17.85 -17.41 -12.63
C LYS A 16 16.54 -18.10 -13.04
N GLY A 17 15.50 -17.33 -13.34
CA GLY A 17 14.38 -17.82 -14.15
C GLY A 17 14.74 -17.90 -15.64
N THR A 18 15.71 -17.11 -16.10
CA THR A 18 16.47 -17.35 -17.33
C THR A 18 17.97 -17.48 -17.04
N ILE A 19 18.69 -18.16 -17.93
CA ILE A 19 20.16 -18.21 -17.95
C ILE A 19 20.61 -18.00 -19.40
N GLY A 20 21.26 -16.87 -19.68
CA GLY A 20 21.62 -16.45 -21.03
C GLY A 20 20.41 -16.34 -21.95
N GLY A 21 19.26 -15.91 -21.42
CA GLY A 21 17.97 -15.88 -22.13
C GLY A 21 17.29 -17.25 -22.31
N SER A 22 17.90 -18.36 -21.87
CA SER A 22 17.24 -19.67 -21.87
C SER A 22 16.32 -19.81 -20.66
N VAL A 23 15.02 -20.01 -20.90
CA VAL A 23 13.98 -20.22 -19.87
C VAL A 23 14.32 -21.44 -19.01
N GLN A 24 14.22 -21.29 -17.68
CA GLN A 24 14.43 -22.37 -16.70
C GLN A 24 13.10 -22.98 -16.25
N ALA A 25 13.14 -24.20 -15.70
CA ALA A 25 11.95 -25.00 -15.38
C ALA A 25 10.96 -24.32 -14.41
N CYS A 26 11.43 -23.41 -13.56
CA CYS A 26 10.65 -22.69 -12.56
C CYS A 26 10.53 -21.19 -12.89
N TYR A 27 10.56 -20.84 -14.18
CA TYR A 27 10.38 -19.46 -14.65
C TYR A 27 9.06 -18.86 -14.15
N TRP A 28 7.97 -19.61 -14.27
CA TRP A 28 6.65 -19.14 -13.83
C TRP A 28 6.53 -19.04 -12.31
N ASP A 29 7.09 -19.99 -11.54
CA ASP A 29 7.15 -19.90 -10.08
C ASP A 29 7.85 -18.61 -9.60
N LEU A 30 8.91 -18.18 -10.32
CA LEU A 30 9.57 -16.91 -10.08
C LEU A 30 8.68 -15.73 -10.48
N VAL A 31 8.19 -15.68 -11.71
CA VAL A 31 7.38 -14.56 -12.23
C VAL A 31 6.11 -14.34 -11.37
N ASP A 32 5.44 -15.42 -10.97
CA ASP A 32 4.28 -15.36 -10.07
C ASP A 32 4.65 -14.78 -8.70
N SER A 33 5.77 -15.21 -8.11
CA SER A 33 6.25 -14.66 -6.83
C SER A 33 6.68 -13.18 -6.91
N LEU A 34 7.07 -12.68 -8.10
CA LEU A 34 7.34 -11.26 -8.33
C LEU A 34 6.04 -10.47 -8.45
N TYR A 35 5.03 -10.98 -9.16
CA TYR A 35 3.72 -10.34 -9.24
C TYR A 35 3.00 -10.31 -7.88
N GLU A 36 3.06 -11.38 -7.09
CA GLU A 36 2.47 -11.40 -5.74
C GLU A 36 3.22 -10.43 -4.79
N ASP A 37 4.55 -10.27 -4.89
CA ASP A 37 5.29 -9.23 -4.14
C ASP A 37 4.78 -7.82 -4.50
N PHE A 38 4.55 -7.49 -5.77
CA PHE A 38 3.92 -6.23 -6.16
C PHE A 38 2.50 -6.05 -5.57
N ALA A 39 1.69 -7.11 -5.58
CA ALA A 39 0.35 -7.11 -5.01
C ALA A 39 0.36 -6.91 -3.48
N ASP A 40 1.24 -7.61 -2.74
CA ASP A 40 1.45 -7.46 -1.29
C ASP A 40 1.91 -6.04 -0.89
N HIS A 41 2.60 -5.34 -1.79
CA HIS A 41 3.00 -3.94 -1.61
C HIS A 41 1.95 -2.91 -2.08
N ARG A 42 0.84 -3.35 -2.69
CA ARG A 42 -0.27 -2.52 -3.21
C ARG A 42 0.12 -1.59 -4.37
N LEU A 43 1.08 -2.03 -5.18
CA LEU A 43 1.66 -1.24 -6.27
C LEU A 43 1.63 -2.04 -7.58
N THR A 44 1.35 -1.38 -8.70
CA THR A 44 1.13 -2.05 -10.00
C THR A 44 2.37 -2.01 -10.88
N PRO A 45 2.95 -3.14 -11.31
CA PRO A 45 4.15 -3.16 -12.13
C PRO A 45 3.87 -2.68 -13.56
N LYS A 46 4.83 -1.99 -14.18
CA LYS A 46 4.81 -1.69 -15.61
C LYS A 46 4.85 -3.01 -16.39
N GLY A 47 3.91 -3.18 -17.32
CA GLY A 47 3.79 -4.40 -18.10
C GLY A 47 3.25 -5.60 -17.32
N VAL A 48 2.09 -5.47 -16.67
CA VAL A 48 1.34 -6.58 -16.04
C VAL A 48 1.09 -7.77 -16.99
N GLY A 49 1.14 -7.54 -18.30
CA GLY A 49 1.04 -8.60 -19.31
C GLY A 49 2.33 -9.39 -19.55
N TRP A 50 3.50 -8.98 -19.05
CA TRP A 50 4.80 -9.62 -19.36
C TRP A 50 4.82 -11.10 -18.91
N PRO A 51 5.28 -12.07 -19.74
CA PRO A 51 6.02 -11.96 -21.01
C PRO A 51 5.30 -11.41 -22.26
N ALA A 52 3.98 -11.25 -22.21
CA ALA A 52 3.18 -10.61 -23.25
C ALA A 52 2.91 -9.11 -22.99
N GLY A 53 1.83 -8.63 -23.59
CA GLY A 53 1.41 -7.23 -23.70
C GLY A 53 0.67 -7.07 -25.03
N LEU A 54 -0.10 -5.99 -25.23
CA LEU A 54 -0.86 -5.77 -26.48
C LEU A 54 0.00 -5.10 -27.58
N ASN A 55 1.31 -4.99 -27.36
CA ASN A 55 2.26 -4.12 -28.07
C ASN A 55 2.96 -4.78 -29.27
N TYR A 56 2.27 -4.94 -30.39
CA TYR A 56 2.88 -5.51 -31.60
C TYR A 56 4.14 -4.75 -32.08
N PRO A 57 5.22 -5.46 -32.49
CA PRO A 57 5.42 -6.91 -32.34
C PRO A 57 5.87 -7.28 -30.91
N GLY A 58 5.09 -8.13 -30.24
CA GLY A 58 5.32 -8.56 -28.87
C GLY A 58 4.01 -8.82 -28.13
N GLY A 59 3.89 -9.99 -27.50
CA GLY A 59 2.72 -10.42 -26.70
C GLY A 59 1.40 -10.67 -27.45
N VAL A 60 1.32 -10.26 -28.72
CA VAL A 60 0.21 -10.49 -29.65
C VAL A 60 0.73 -10.75 -31.06
N GLU A 61 0.02 -11.59 -31.81
CA GLU A 61 0.10 -11.63 -33.27
C GLU A 61 -0.83 -10.58 -33.87
N TYR A 62 -0.34 -9.85 -34.87
CA TYR A 62 -1.14 -8.91 -35.65
C TYR A 62 -0.82 -9.05 -37.14
N ASP A 63 -1.84 -9.34 -37.94
CA ASP A 63 -1.72 -9.41 -39.39
C ASP A 63 -1.89 -8.02 -40.01
N CYS A 64 -0.76 -7.43 -40.39
CA CYS A 64 -0.68 -6.16 -41.10
C CYS A 64 -1.46 -6.10 -42.42
N ALA A 65 -1.84 -7.22 -43.04
CA ALA A 65 -2.67 -7.23 -44.25
C ALA A 65 -4.16 -7.14 -43.92
N THR A 66 -4.70 -8.05 -43.10
CA THR A 66 -6.14 -8.10 -42.76
C THR A 66 -6.56 -7.16 -41.63
N GLY A 67 -5.66 -6.85 -40.70
CA GLY A 67 -5.96 -6.16 -39.43
C GLY A 67 -6.42 -7.10 -38.32
N ALA A 68 -6.29 -8.43 -38.48
CA ALA A 68 -6.58 -9.38 -37.42
C ALA A 68 -5.55 -9.29 -36.27
N LEU A 69 -6.03 -9.40 -35.04
CA LEU A 69 -5.22 -9.41 -33.81
C LEU A 69 -5.54 -10.72 -33.06
N SER A 70 -4.52 -11.55 -32.78
CA SER A 70 -4.63 -12.73 -31.92
C SER A 70 -3.80 -12.51 -30.66
N PRO A 71 -4.45 -12.35 -29.48
CA PRO A 71 -3.77 -12.24 -28.19
C PRO A 71 -3.66 -13.59 -27.47
N ASP A 72 -3.95 -14.70 -28.17
CA ASP A 72 -4.26 -16.03 -27.67
C ASP A 72 -3.49 -17.16 -28.40
N SER A 73 -2.32 -16.85 -28.99
CA SER A 73 -1.60 -17.73 -29.91
C SER A 73 -0.39 -18.49 -29.34
N ASP A 74 0.06 -18.19 -28.11
CA ASP A 74 1.28 -18.77 -27.49
C ASP A 74 1.03 -19.37 -26.09
N GLY A 75 -0.24 -19.53 -25.69
CA GLY A 75 -0.66 -20.19 -24.45
C GLY A 75 -0.21 -19.43 -23.21
N ASP A 76 0.56 -20.08 -22.32
CA ASP A 76 1.09 -19.45 -21.10
C ASP A 76 1.88 -18.15 -21.38
N TRP A 77 2.38 -17.96 -22.62
CA TRP A 77 3.18 -16.80 -23.03
C TRP A 77 2.38 -15.69 -23.74
N ASP A 78 1.06 -15.85 -23.91
CA ASP A 78 0.20 -14.89 -24.60
C ASP A 78 -0.52 -13.91 -23.66
N PHE A 79 -0.95 -12.77 -24.22
CA PHE A 79 -1.59 -11.73 -23.42
C PHE A 79 -2.93 -12.18 -22.84
N HIS A 80 -3.69 -13.04 -23.53
CA HIS A 80 -4.99 -13.50 -23.07
C HIS A 80 -4.89 -14.30 -21.77
N THR A 81 -3.95 -15.25 -21.72
CA THR A 81 -3.70 -16.12 -20.56
C THR A 81 -3.15 -15.32 -19.39
N LEU A 82 -2.19 -14.43 -19.63
CA LEU A 82 -1.58 -13.60 -18.59
C LEU A 82 -2.53 -12.52 -18.06
N ALA A 83 -3.45 -12.02 -18.89
CA ALA A 83 -4.53 -11.13 -18.45
C ALA A 83 -5.54 -11.83 -17.53
N GLN A 84 -5.96 -13.07 -17.83
CA GLN A 84 -6.78 -13.86 -16.90
C GLN A 84 -6.05 -14.09 -15.57
N LYS A 85 -4.75 -14.37 -15.62
CA LYS A 85 -3.94 -14.68 -14.44
C LYS A 85 -3.72 -13.46 -13.52
N TYR A 86 -3.35 -12.32 -14.09
CA TYR A 86 -2.85 -11.16 -13.35
C TYR A 86 -3.77 -9.93 -13.35
N LEU A 87 -4.58 -9.71 -14.41
CA LEU A 87 -5.55 -8.59 -14.45
C LEU A 87 -6.89 -8.98 -13.83
N GLN A 88 -7.38 -10.18 -14.10
CA GLN A 88 -8.60 -10.73 -13.49
C GLN A 88 -8.34 -11.43 -12.15
N GLY A 89 -7.08 -11.47 -11.69
CA GLY A 89 -6.70 -12.05 -10.40
C GLY A 89 -6.76 -13.59 -10.34
N GLY A 90 -6.86 -14.29 -11.47
CA GLY A 90 -7.00 -15.75 -11.52
C GLY A 90 -5.89 -16.53 -10.78
N ALA A 91 -4.74 -15.91 -10.51
CA ALA A 91 -3.72 -16.44 -9.61
C ALA A 91 -3.02 -15.37 -8.73
N LEU A 92 -3.65 -14.23 -8.42
CA LEU A 92 -3.09 -13.16 -7.57
C LEU A 92 -4.14 -12.60 -6.59
N ASP A 93 -3.65 -12.08 -5.45
CA ASP A 93 -4.41 -11.31 -4.44
C ASP A 93 -5.88 -11.74 -4.31
N ASN A 94 -6.08 -12.98 -3.86
CA ASN A 94 -7.40 -13.52 -3.49
C ASN A 94 -8.48 -13.47 -4.60
N GLY A 95 -8.11 -13.23 -5.87
CA GLY A 95 -9.03 -13.05 -6.99
C GLY A 95 -9.32 -11.60 -7.40
N ALA A 96 -8.54 -10.61 -6.92
CA ALA A 96 -8.72 -9.20 -7.28
C ALA A 96 -8.02 -8.79 -8.58
N GLY A 97 -6.74 -9.15 -8.71
CA GLY A 97 -5.89 -8.75 -9.85
C GLY A 97 -5.50 -7.26 -9.86
N PHE A 98 -4.62 -6.88 -10.78
CA PHE A 98 -4.13 -5.51 -10.86
C PHE A 98 -5.18 -4.53 -11.43
N PRO A 99 -5.27 -3.29 -10.89
CA PRO A 99 -6.30 -2.32 -11.27
C PRO A 99 -6.04 -1.61 -12.60
N THR A 100 -4.81 -1.64 -13.12
CA THR A 100 -4.41 -0.91 -14.33
C THR A 100 -3.31 -1.62 -15.10
N PHE A 101 -3.22 -1.44 -16.41
CA PHE A 101 -2.09 -1.93 -17.20
C PHE A 101 -1.79 -1.11 -18.46
N LEU A 102 -0.51 -1.08 -18.83
CA LEU A 102 0.00 -0.46 -20.05
C LEU A 102 -0.34 -1.35 -21.25
N LEU A 103 -1.18 -0.86 -22.17
CA LEU A 103 -1.48 -1.48 -23.47
C LEU A 103 -0.23 -1.45 -24.38
N ARG A 104 0.38 -0.27 -24.44
CA ARG A 104 1.56 0.06 -25.23
C ARG A 104 2.19 1.33 -24.66
N GLY A 105 3.51 1.36 -24.58
CA GLY A 105 4.26 2.57 -24.23
C GLY A 105 4.75 3.36 -25.45
N PRO A 106 5.37 4.53 -25.20
CA PRO A 106 6.21 5.21 -26.16
C PRO A 106 7.36 4.30 -26.60
N ASN A 107 7.70 4.34 -27.89
CA ASN A 107 8.86 3.68 -28.49
C ASN A 107 10.14 4.52 -28.37
N SER A 108 10.01 5.81 -28.08
CA SER A 108 11.13 6.73 -27.85
C SER A 108 10.75 7.79 -26.82
N ASN A 109 11.66 8.07 -25.89
CA ASN A 109 11.53 9.17 -24.93
C ASN A 109 11.80 10.56 -25.57
N TRP A 110 12.11 10.60 -26.88
CA TRP A 110 12.17 11.84 -27.64
C TRP A 110 10.79 12.21 -28.19
N PRO A 111 10.31 13.45 -27.95
CA PRO A 111 9.11 14.00 -28.56
C PRO A 111 9.36 14.41 -30.04
N PRO A 112 8.31 14.82 -30.79
CA PRO A 112 6.90 14.86 -30.38
C PRO A 112 6.10 13.60 -30.75
N ASP A 113 6.64 12.77 -31.64
CA ASP A 113 6.02 11.53 -32.07
C ASP A 113 6.79 10.33 -31.48
N SER A 114 6.32 9.82 -30.34
CA SER A 114 6.94 8.69 -29.65
C SER A 114 6.58 7.32 -30.24
N ARG A 115 5.99 7.23 -31.44
CA ARG A 115 5.67 5.95 -32.10
C ARG A 115 6.92 5.32 -32.76
N PRO A 116 6.87 4.05 -33.21
CA PRO A 116 7.97 3.44 -33.94
C PRO A 116 8.24 4.16 -35.28
N SER A 117 9.50 4.19 -35.73
CA SER A 117 9.88 4.79 -37.03
C SER A 117 9.28 4.07 -38.25
N SER A 118 8.89 2.80 -38.12
CA SER A 118 8.12 2.07 -39.12
C SER A 118 7.10 1.12 -38.49
N PHE A 119 6.01 0.87 -39.20
CA PHE A 119 4.92 -0.02 -38.77
C PHE A 119 4.27 -0.68 -39.98
N CYS A 120 4.06 -2.00 -39.95
CA CYS A 120 3.54 -2.77 -41.08
C CYS A 120 4.25 -2.49 -42.42
N GLU A 121 5.60 -2.51 -42.39
CA GLU A 121 6.49 -2.19 -43.51
C GLU A 121 6.37 -0.74 -44.05
N GLN A 122 5.53 0.11 -43.45
CA GLN A 122 5.39 1.52 -43.81
C GLN A 122 6.35 2.36 -42.98
N ASP A 123 7.09 3.26 -43.62
CA ASP A 123 7.90 4.25 -42.94
C ASP A 123 7.03 5.40 -42.42
N ARG A 124 7.27 5.84 -41.17
CA ARG A 124 6.56 6.97 -40.57
C ARG A 124 6.86 8.27 -41.32
N GLY A 125 8.05 8.42 -41.89
CA GLY A 125 8.60 9.68 -42.34
C GLY A 125 9.38 10.37 -41.21
N ALA A 126 10.22 11.33 -41.60
CA ALA A 126 11.00 12.14 -40.68
C ALA A 126 10.12 13.14 -39.89
N ASP A 127 9.11 13.70 -40.55
CA ASP A 127 8.30 14.79 -40.02
C ASP A 127 6.99 14.28 -39.37
N PRO A 128 6.72 14.64 -38.09
CA PRO A 128 5.44 14.42 -37.43
C PRO A 128 4.25 15.09 -38.15
N PRO A 129 3.02 14.55 -38.07
CA PRO A 129 2.64 13.28 -37.44
C PRO A 129 2.74 12.09 -38.41
N GLY A 130 3.70 12.12 -39.34
CA GLY A 130 4.02 11.01 -40.23
C GLY A 130 3.08 10.80 -41.43
N SER A 131 3.44 9.81 -42.25
CA SER A 131 2.82 9.54 -43.54
C SER A 131 1.40 9.01 -43.41
N SER A 132 0.52 9.36 -44.37
CA SER A 132 -0.87 8.89 -44.37
C SER A 132 -1.00 7.36 -44.47
N VAL A 133 -0.04 6.69 -45.12
CA VAL A 133 -0.01 5.23 -45.26
C VAL A 133 0.42 4.55 -43.95
N TYR A 134 1.42 5.11 -43.25
CA TYR A 134 1.78 4.69 -41.90
C TYR A 134 0.60 4.90 -40.93
N ASN A 135 0.00 6.09 -40.93
CA ASN A 135 -1.11 6.43 -40.03
C ASN A 135 -2.31 5.50 -40.25
N ALA A 136 -2.66 5.20 -41.51
CA ALA A 136 -3.70 4.23 -41.81
C ALA A 136 -3.41 2.84 -41.22
N LYS A 137 -2.16 2.36 -41.25
CA LYS A 137 -1.78 1.07 -40.64
C LYS A 137 -1.71 1.11 -39.12
N TRP A 138 -1.20 2.21 -38.55
CA TRP A 138 -1.13 2.45 -37.12
C TRP A 138 -2.53 2.43 -36.48
N PHE A 139 -3.48 3.16 -37.07
CA PHE A 139 -4.84 3.24 -36.54
C PHE A 139 -5.71 2.01 -36.90
N GLN A 140 -5.39 1.25 -37.97
CA GLN A 140 -5.97 -0.09 -38.19
C GLN A 140 -5.64 -1.05 -37.02
N TYR A 141 -4.40 -1.02 -36.52
CA TYR A 141 -3.98 -1.80 -35.36
C TYR A 141 -4.67 -1.34 -34.07
N TRP A 142 -4.76 -0.03 -33.82
CA TRP A 142 -5.46 0.49 -32.65
C TRP A 142 -6.96 0.20 -32.65
N ALA A 143 -7.62 0.17 -33.81
CA ALA A 143 -9.00 -0.29 -33.94
C ALA A 143 -9.15 -1.77 -33.54
N ALA A 144 -8.21 -2.64 -33.93
CA ALA A 144 -8.19 -4.04 -33.53
C ALA A 144 -7.95 -4.21 -32.01
N VAL A 145 -7.01 -3.45 -31.43
CA VAL A 145 -6.78 -3.42 -29.97
C VAL A 145 -8.05 -2.95 -29.23
N SER A 146 -8.69 -1.86 -29.66
CA SER A 146 -9.94 -1.38 -29.06
C SER A 146 -11.08 -2.40 -29.18
N SER A 147 -11.13 -3.18 -30.26
CA SER A 147 -12.12 -4.25 -30.42
C SER A 147 -11.86 -5.45 -29.51
N TYR A 148 -10.59 -5.74 -29.18
CA TYR A 148 -10.27 -6.78 -28.19
C TYR A 148 -10.51 -6.30 -26.76
N LEU A 149 -10.16 -5.07 -26.41
CA LEU A 149 -10.47 -4.50 -25.09
C LEU A 149 -11.98 -4.48 -24.84
N GLY A 150 -12.78 -4.10 -25.86
CA GLY A 150 -14.24 -4.16 -25.81
C GLY A 150 -14.85 -5.57 -25.86
N SER A 151 -14.05 -6.65 -25.84
CA SER A 151 -14.56 -8.03 -25.76
C SER A 151 -14.80 -8.52 -24.33
N THR A 152 -14.26 -7.83 -23.32
CA THR A 152 -14.58 -8.06 -21.90
C THR A 152 -14.68 -6.73 -21.15
N ASP A 153 -15.62 -6.62 -20.20
CA ASP A 153 -15.78 -5.40 -19.38
C ASP A 153 -14.55 -5.13 -18.48
N ASP A 154 -13.77 -6.17 -18.16
CA ASP A 154 -12.60 -6.09 -17.29
C ASP A 154 -11.44 -5.32 -17.92
N TYR A 155 -11.14 -5.58 -19.20
CA TYR A 155 -9.98 -4.96 -19.86
C TYR A 155 -10.25 -3.50 -20.26
N ALA A 156 -11.49 -3.17 -20.62
CA ALA A 156 -11.89 -1.86 -21.15
C ALA A 156 -11.72 -0.70 -20.15
N SER A 157 -11.70 -0.97 -18.84
CA SER A 157 -11.52 0.04 -17.80
C SER A 157 -10.05 0.17 -17.32
N LYS A 158 -9.30 -0.93 -17.35
CA LYS A 158 -7.95 -1.05 -16.77
C LYS A 158 -6.82 -0.64 -17.74
N GLY A 159 -7.03 -0.75 -19.05
CA GLY A 159 -5.97 -0.57 -20.06
C GLY A 159 -5.76 0.88 -20.52
N TYR A 160 -4.52 1.35 -20.56
CA TYR A 160 -4.15 2.67 -21.12
C TYR A 160 -2.96 2.63 -22.11
N TYR A 161 -2.96 3.55 -23.07
CA TYR A 161 -1.88 3.81 -24.03
C TYR A 161 -1.16 5.11 -23.62
N HIS A 162 0.12 5.01 -23.24
CA HIS A 162 0.98 6.18 -23.03
C HIS A 162 1.43 6.71 -24.41
N ILE A 163 0.81 7.79 -24.89
CA ILE A 163 0.89 8.20 -26.30
C ILE A 163 2.21 8.87 -26.69
N VAL A 164 2.70 9.76 -25.84
CA VAL A 164 3.92 10.57 -26.00
C VAL A 164 4.55 10.71 -24.62
N ASN A 165 5.88 10.64 -24.55
CA ASN A 165 6.61 10.95 -23.33
C ASN A 165 7.07 12.41 -23.31
N GLU A 166 6.72 13.15 -22.25
CA GLU A 166 7.28 14.46 -21.90
C GLU A 166 7.49 15.40 -23.10
N PRO A 167 6.41 15.84 -23.79
CA PRO A 167 6.49 16.93 -24.76
C PRO A 167 7.22 18.15 -24.17
N GLN A 168 7.99 18.86 -25.00
CA GLN A 168 8.89 19.95 -24.59
C GLN A 168 8.54 21.30 -25.24
N THR A 169 7.66 21.32 -26.25
CA THR A 169 7.30 22.52 -27.02
C THR A 169 5.79 22.63 -27.31
N PHE A 170 5.32 23.81 -27.71
CA PHE A 170 3.94 23.99 -28.18
C PHE A 170 3.67 23.25 -29.49
N GLU A 171 4.69 23.14 -30.34
CA GLU A 171 4.67 22.34 -31.56
C GLU A 171 4.56 20.83 -31.25
N ASP A 172 5.06 20.37 -30.11
CA ASP A 172 4.86 19.00 -29.64
C ASP A 172 3.41 18.77 -29.20
N TYR A 173 2.78 19.77 -28.57
CA TYR A 173 1.37 19.71 -28.15
C TYR A 173 0.39 19.55 -29.33
N ASP A 174 0.68 20.14 -30.49
CA ASP A 174 -0.08 19.89 -31.74
C ASP A 174 -0.06 18.40 -32.13
N ILE A 175 1.07 17.72 -31.93
CA ILE A 175 1.21 16.28 -32.23
C ILE A 175 0.54 15.41 -31.16
N VAL A 176 0.65 15.77 -29.88
CA VAL A 176 -0.11 15.12 -28.80
C VAL A 176 -1.62 15.22 -29.06
N ALA A 177 -2.11 16.41 -29.46
CA ALA A 177 -3.51 16.65 -29.79
C ALA A 177 -3.97 15.86 -31.02
N TYR A 178 -3.16 15.82 -32.11
CA TYR A 178 -3.40 14.95 -33.26
C TYR A 178 -3.53 13.48 -32.85
N LEU A 179 -2.54 12.96 -32.10
CA LEU A 179 -2.51 11.55 -31.69
C LEU A 179 -3.69 11.21 -30.77
N ALA A 180 -4.07 12.12 -29.88
CA ALA A 180 -5.23 11.95 -29.01
C ALA A 180 -6.55 11.90 -29.81
N GLN A 181 -6.75 12.83 -30.76
CA GLN A 181 -7.94 12.88 -31.61
C GLN A 181 -8.06 11.64 -32.49
N GLU A 182 -7.00 11.28 -33.22
CA GLU A 182 -7.04 10.14 -34.15
C GLU A 182 -7.12 8.80 -33.42
N THR A 183 -6.50 8.66 -32.24
CA THR A 183 -6.68 7.48 -31.38
C THR A 183 -8.13 7.41 -30.89
N ARG A 184 -8.75 8.51 -30.46
CA ARG A 184 -10.18 8.51 -30.07
C ARG A 184 -11.10 8.13 -31.23
N ALA A 185 -10.81 8.61 -32.44
CA ALA A 185 -11.63 8.38 -33.62
C ALA A 185 -11.58 6.92 -34.11
N ASN A 186 -10.43 6.26 -34.00
CA ASN A 186 -10.22 4.90 -34.50
C ASN A 186 -10.31 3.81 -33.40
N ALA A 187 -10.07 4.18 -32.14
CA ALA A 187 -9.95 3.28 -31.00
C ALA A 187 -10.62 3.87 -29.74
N PRO A 188 -11.94 4.15 -29.77
CA PRO A 188 -12.62 4.93 -28.73
C PRO A 188 -12.59 4.30 -27.33
N GLY A 189 -12.42 2.97 -27.23
CA GLY A 189 -12.31 2.23 -25.97
C GLY A 189 -10.89 2.14 -25.39
N VAL A 190 -9.91 2.82 -25.98
CA VAL A 190 -8.55 2.94 -25.43
C VAL A 190 -8.46 4.18 -24.54
N ARG A 191 -8.00 4.01 -23.28
CA ARG A 191 -7.64 5.13 -22.42
C ARG A 191 -6.29 5.72 -22.85
N ILE A 192 -6.18 7.04 -22.88
CA ILE A 192 -5.03 7.79 -23.39
C ILE A 192 -4.32 8.47 -22.22
N LEU A 193 -3.03 8.18 -22.04
CA LEU A 193 -2.16 8.76 -21.01
C LEU A 193 -1.04 9.60 -21.65
N VAL A 194 -0.72 10.76 -21.08
CA VAL A 194 0.46 11.57 -21.42
C VAL A 194 1.24 11.95 -20.16
N SER A 195 2.58 11.87 -20.19
CA SER A 195 3.44 12.43 -19.15
C SER A 195 3.59 13.93 -19.34
N GLU A 196 2.55 14.67 -18.97
CA GLU A 196 2.48 16.14 -19.02
C GLU A 196 1.44 16.65 -18.00
N GLN A 197 1.55 17.91 -17.56
CA GLN A 197 0.47 18.59 -16.82
C GLN A 197 -0.74 18.94 -17.71
N VAL A 198 -1.80 19.46 -17.11
CA VAL A 198 -3.07 19.76 -17.78
C VAL A 198 -2.95 21.00 -18.66
N GLU A 199 -2.62 20.81 -19.94
CA GLU A 199 -2.35 21.92 -20.87
C GLU A 199 -3.48 22.19 -21.88
N GLU A 200 -3.93 23.45 -21.88
CA GLU A 200 -4.98 23.96 -22.78
C GLU A 200 -4.59 23.83 -24.26
N ALA A 201 -3.30 23.96 -24.58
CA ALA A 201 -2.76 23.77 -25.92
C ALA A 201 -2.98 22.35 -26.48
N ILE A 202 -3.22 21.36 -25.62
CA ILE A 202 -3.58 19.98 -26.01
C ILE A 202 -5.11 19.84 -26.03
N TYR A 203 -5.81 20.10 -24.90
CA TYR A 203 -7.24 19.75 -24.78
C TYR A 203 -8.20 20.74 -25.46
N ALA A 204 -7.74 21.95 -25.78
CA ALA A 204 -8.48 22.98 -26.53
C ALA A 204 -7.76 23.34 -27.84
N ASN A 205 -6.98 22.41 -28.39
CA ASN A 205 -6.16 22.64 -29.57
C ASN A 205 -7.00 23.13 -30.77
N PRO A 206 -6.63 24.24 -31.44
CA PRO A 206 -7.42 24.84 -32.50
C PRO A 206 -7.39 24.04 -33.82
N THR A 207 -6.38 23.20 -34.01
CA THR A 207 -6.22 22.33 -35.19
C THR A 207 -6.92 20.98 -34.98
N TYR A 208 -6.88 20.46 -33.75
CA TYR A 208 -7.40 19.14 -33.37
C TYR A 208 -8.43 19.24 -32.21
N PRO A 209 -9.59 19.90 -32.43
CA PRO A 209 -10.58 20.14 -31.38
C PRO A 209 -11.32 18.89 -30.87
N GLY A 210 -11.00 17.70 -31.42
CA GLY A 210 -11.44 16.41 -30.89
C GLY A 210 -10.40 15.72 -29.98
N ALA A 211 -9.29 16.38 -29.65
CA ALA A 211 -8.28 15.86 -28.73
C ALA A 211 -8.85 15.66 -27.32
N ARG A 212 -8.66 14.47 -26.74
CA ARG A 212 -9.01 14.17 -25.35
C ARG A 212 -8.03 13.15 -24.74
N ILE A 213 -7.38 13.57 -23.67
CA ILE A 213 -6.59 12.73 -22.76
C ILE A 213 -7.54 12.10 -21.73
N ASP A 214 -7.29 10.87 -21.27
CA ASP A 214 -8.07 10.22 -20.20
C ASP A 214 -7.30 10.13 -18.88
N ILE A 215 -5.97 10.25 -18.92
CA ILE A 215 -5.07 10.28 -17.76
C ILE A 215 -3.96 11.31 -18.01
N TRP A 216 -3.95 12.40 -17.24
CA TRP A 216 -2.83 13.32 -17.20
C TRP A 216 -1.81 12.83 -16.17
N MET A 217 -0.52 12.91 -16.50
CA MET A 217 0.55 12.46 -15.59
C MET A 217 1.62 13.54 -15.41
N PRO A 218 1.35 14.62 -14.64
CA PRO A 218 2.34 15.61 -14.22
C PRO A 218 3.32 15.09 -13.17
N THR A 219 4.48 15.76 -13.06
CA THR A 219 5.33 15.66 -11.86
C THR A 219 4.60 16.26 -10.66
N ILE A 220 4.94 15.83 -9.44
CA ILE A 220 4.41 16.49 -8.23
C ILE A 220 4.82 17.99 -8.15
N SER A 221 5.92 18.38 -8.81
CA SER A 221 6.30 19.78 -9.02
C SER A 221 5.34 20.54 -9.94
N ASN A 222 4.98 19.98 -11.09
CA ASN A 222 4.15 20.65 -12.11
C ASN A 222 2.63 20.48 -11.90
N TYR A 223 2.21 19.70 -10.90
CA TYR A 223 0.79 19.43 -10.65
C TYR A 223 -0.01 20.71 -10.30
N GLU A 224 -0.87 21.13 -11.23
CA GLU A 224 -1.77 22.28 -11.08
C GLU A 224 -3.17 21.84 -10.62
N VAL A 225 -3.46 22.07 -9.33
CA VAL A 225 -4.69 21.61 -8.65
C VAL A 225 -5.96 22.10 -9.36
N GLU A 226 -6.06 23.41 -9.64
CA GLU A 226 -7.28 24.01 -10.18
C GLU A 226 -7.60 23.51 -11.61
N ARG A 227 -6.59 23.38 -12.49
CA ARG A 227 -6.80 22.82 -13.82
C ARG A 227 -7.15 21.33 -13.76
N SER A 228 -6.45 20.57 -12.91
CA SER A 228 -6.70 19.14 -12.70
C SER A 228 -8.14 18.87 -12.25
N HIS A 229 -8.58 19.61 -11.22
CA HIS A 229 -9.92 19.46 -10.64
C HIS A 229 -11.02 19.85 -11.64
N ASP A 230 -10.77 20.81 -12.54
CA ASP A 230 -11.69 21.11 -13.65
C ASP A 230 -11.82 19.93 -14.63
N ARG A 231 -10.72 19.31 -15.07
CA ARG A 231 -10.76 18.14 -15.97
C ARG A 231 -11.47 16.95 -15.32
N GLN A 232 -11.14 16.67 -14.06
CA GLN A 232 -11.76 15.59 -13.29
C GLN A 232 -13.27 15.80 -13.14
N LEU A 233 -13.72 17.01 -12.76
CA LEU A 233 -15.15 17.32 -12.58
C LEU A 233 -15.95 17.39 -13.89
N ASN A 234 -15.41 18.09 -14.90
CA ASN A 234 -16.19 18.52 -16.07
C ASN A 234 -15.94 17.64 -17.31
N HIS A 235 -14.84 16.88 -17.33
CA HIS A 235 -14.41 16.10 -18.49
C HIS A 235 -14.20 14.60 -18.21
N GLY A 236 -14.14 14.16 -16.94
CA GLY A 236 -13.97 12.75 -16.57
C GLY A 236 -12.62 12.19 -17.02
N GLU A 237 -11.55 12.91 -16.66
CA GLU A 237 -10.15 12.60 -16.96
C GLU A 237 -9.41 12.46 -15.63
N ASP A 238 -8.63 11.38 -15.46
CA ASP A 238 -7.87 11.13 -14.22
C ASP A 238 -6.59 11.98 -14.18
N VAL A 239 -6.01 12.18 -12.99
CA VAL A 239 -4.66 12.73 -12.83
C VAL A 239 -3.81 11.83 -11.94
N TRP A 240 -2.64 11.43 -12.44
CA TRP A 240 -1.65 10.65 -11.71
C TRP A 240 -0.40 11.50 -11.44
N TRP A 241 0.31 11.28 -10.33
CA TRP A 241 1.66 11.84 -10.16
C TRP A 241 2.72 10.88 -10.64
N TYR A 242 3.67 11.37 -11.43
CA TYR A 242 4.99 10.74 -11.51
C TYR A 242 6.05 11.55 -10.75
N PHE A 243 7.21 10.93 -10.56
CA PHE A 243 8.30 11.45 -9.75
C PHE A 243 9.63 11.37 -10.51
N LEU A 244 10.45 12.40 -10.37
CA LEU A 244 11.82 12.48 -10.88
C LEU A 244 12.79 12.93 -9.79
N TYR A 245 14.09 12.72 -9.98
CA TYR A 245 15.15 13.38 -9.20
C TYR A 245 15.00 14.92 -9.13
N GLY A 246 14.33 15.52 -10.13
CA GLY A 246 14.00 16.95 -10.21
C GLY A 246 13.02 17.44 -9.14
N ASP A 247 12.19 16.56 -8.54
CA ASP A 247 11.23 16.95 -7.51
C ASP A 247 11.93 17.25 -6.18
N ARG A 248 12.08 18.56 -5.92
CA ARG A 248 12.91 19.14 -4.85
C ARG A 248 12.09 19.62 -3.64
N PRO A 249 12.69 19.69 -2.43
CA PRO A 249 11.99 20.21 -1.25
C PRO A 249 11.57 21.68 -1.47
N PRO A 250 10.37 22.18 -1.07
CA PRO A 250 9.22 21.65 -0.35
C PRO A 250 8.81 20.19 -0.36
N LEU A 251 8.70 19.72 -1.60
CA LEU A 251 7.88 18.58 -1.99
C LEU A 251 8.52 17.28 -1.50
N PRO A 252 7.71 16.31 -1.10
CA PRO A 252 8.19 14.97 -0.81
C PRO A 252 8.63 14.28 -2.11
N ASN A 253 9.62 13.41 -2.01
CA ASN A 253 10.06 12.61 -3.14
C ASN A 253 10.38 11.17 -2.67
N PRO A 254 9.65 10.13 -3.13
CA PRO A 254 9.91 8.74 -2.76
C PRO A 254 11.11 8.13 -3.51
N THR A 255 11.60 8.75 -4.59
CA THR A 255 12.49 8.11 -5.58
C THR A 255 13.97 8.31 -5.33
N VAL A 256 14.36 9.14 -4.36
CA VAL A 256 15.77 9.40 -4.01
C VAL A 256 16.07 9.03 -2.55
N ILE A 257 17.27 8.50 -2.26
CA ILE A 257 17.66 8.04 -0.90
C ILE A 257 18.01 9.18 0.06
N ASP A 258 18.33 10.37 -0.44
CA ASP A 258 18.72 11.53 0.37
C ASP A 258 17.53 12.28 1.02
N ARG A 259 16.41 11.59 1.25
CA ARG A 259 15.17 12.15 1.81
C ARG A 259 14.79 11.46 3.13
N PRO A 260 14.22 12.19 4.10
CA PRO A 260 13.59 11.59 5.27
C PRO A 260 12.49 10.62 4.85
N GLY A 261 12.47 9.39 5.35
CA GLY A 261 11.54 8.34 4.88
C GLY A 261 10.04 8.66 4.98
N ILE A 262 9.66 9.62 5.84
CA ILE A 262 8.29 10.18 5.85
C ILE A 262 7.87 10.73 4.48
N GLU A 263 8.81 11.18 3.65
CA GLU A 263 8.53 11.70 2.30
C GLU A 263 8.17 10.59 1.29
N ALA A 264 8.48 9.32 1.57
CA ALA A 264 7.89 8.20 0.82
C ALA A 264 6.47 7.88 1.34
N ARG A 265 6.31 7.80 2.67
CA ARG A 265 5.03 7.45 3.31
C ARG A 265 3.93 8.48 3.12
N ILE A 266 4.27 9.76 3.01
CA ILE A 266 3.28 10.85 2.93
C ILE A 266 2.61 10.94 1.54
N VAL A 267 3.21 10.36 0.50
CA VAL A 267 2.73 10.52 -0.89
C VAL A 267 1.26 10.08 -1.07
N PRO A 268 0.81 8.90 -0.59
CA PRO A 268 -0.60 8.53 -0.73
C PRO A 268 -1.55 9.38 0.12
N TRP A 269 -1.12 9.86 1.30
CA TRP A 269 -1.90 10.83 2.09
C TRP A 269 -2.12 12.14 1.34
N LEU A 270 -1.11 12.61 0.59
CA LEU A 270 -1.23 13.79 -0.25
C LEU A 270 -2.07 13.51 -1.51
N ALA A 271 -1.95 12.34 -2.13
CA ALA A 271 -2.80 11.96 -3.25
C ALA A 271 -4.29 11.93 -2.87
N TRP A 272 -4.63 11.48 -1.65
CA TRP A 272 -5.97 11.59 -1.10
C TRP A 272 -6.44 13.05 -0.98
N LEU A 273 -5.62 13.91 -0.36
CA LEU A 273 -5.94 15.32 -0.10
C LEU A 273 -6.05 16.16 -1.38
N GLU A 274 -5.15 15.92 -2.33
CA GLU A 274 -5.04 16.68 -3.58
C GLU A 274 -5.92 16.09 -4.71
N ARG A 275 -6.57 14.93 -4.51
CA ARG A 275 -7.43 14.24 -5.49
C ARG A 275 -6.63 13.72 -6.70
N VAL A 276 -5.78 12.74 -6.45
CA VAL A 276 -4.89 12.12 -7.46
C VAL A 276 -5.13 10.61 -7.47
N GLU A 277 -5.62 10.08 -8.58
CA GLU A 277 -6.10 8.69 -8.70
C GLU A 277 -4.98 7.66 -8.87
N GLY A 278 -3.75 8.08 -9.15
CA GLY A 278 -2.63 7.16 -9.36
C GLY A 278 -1.24 7.71 -9.12
N LEU A 279 -0.30 6.78 -8.94
CA LEU A 279 1.13 7.06 -8.71
C LEU A 279 1.96 6.26 -9.72
N ALA A 280 2.95 6.91 -10.33
CA ALA A 280 3.79 6.31 -11.35
C ALA A 280 5.29 6.59 -11.13
N TYR A 281 6.13 5.69 -11.61
CA TYR A 281 7.59 5.90 -11.61
C TYR A 281 8.27 5.06 -12.70
N TYR A 282 9.25 5.64 -13.39
CA TYR A 282 9.76 5.10 -14.66
C TYR A 282 10.58 3.81 -14.52
N SER A 283 11.25 3.58 -13.38
CA SER A 283 12.00 2.34 -13.10
C SER A 283 12.20 2.12 -11.60
N THR A 284 12.10 0.87 -11.15
CA THR A 284 12.33 0.44 -9.76
C THR A 284 13.50 -0.55 -9.63
N THR A 285 14.13 -0.94 -10.75
CA THR A 285 15.20 -1.95 -10.83
C THR A 285 16.28 -1.58 -11.84
N ASP A 286 16.59 -0.31 -12.02
CA ASP A 286 17.75 0.11 -12.80
C ASP A 286 19.02 -0.18 -11.99
N TRP A 287 19.66 -1.31 -12.29
CA TRP A 287 20.78 -1.87 -11.52
C TRP A 287 22.13 -1.70 -12.22
N ASN A 288 22.23 -0.75 -13.17
CA ASN A 288 23.46 -0.45 -13.88
C ASN A 288 23.71 1.08 -13.97
N PRO A 289 24.66 1.64 -13.20
CA PRO A 289 25.67 0.97 -12.37
C PRO A 289 25.10 0.28 -11.11
N ASP A 290 25.94 -0.52 -10.44
CA ASP A 290 25.55 -1.28 -9.25
C ASP A 290 25.04 -0.38 -8.10
N PRO A 291 23.76 -0.47 -7.70
CA PRO A 291 23.17 0.42 -6.71
C PRO A 291 23.68 0.16 -5.28
N TRP A 292 24.39 -0.95 -5.02
CA TRP A 292 25.06 -1.18 -3.73
C TRP A 292 26.33 -0.35 -3.54
N SER A 293 26.97 0.12 -4.63
CA SER A 293 28.24 0.85 -4.58
C SER A 293 28.23 2.19 -5.32
N GLN A 294 27.32 2.38 -6.28
CA GLN A 294 27.22 3.56 -7.14
C GLN A 294 25.74 4.01 -7.24
N PRO A 295 25.15 4.52 -6.14
CA PRO A 295 23.72 4.89 -6.10
C PRO A 295 23.38 6.17 -6.88
N TRP A 296 24.36 6.91 -7.41
CA TRP A 296 24.16 8.13 -8.21
C TRP A 296 24.09 7.78 -9.70
N THR A 297 22.90 7.89 -10.28
CA THR A 297 22.57 7.45 -11.64
C THR A 297 22.20 8.66 -12.52
N ASN A 298 21.10 9.34 -12.17
CA ASN A 298 20.47 10.41 -12.94
C ASN A 298 20.38 11.69 -12.10
N ASP A 299 21.52 12.32 -11.79
CA ASP A 299 21.62 13.54 -10.97
C ASP A 299 20.91 13.51 -9.59
N GLY A 300 20.69 12.31 -9.05
CA GLY A 300 20.21 12.06 -7.69
C GLY A 300 20.60 10.66 -7.21
N ASN A 301 20.91 10.52 -5.92
CA ASN A 301 21.12 9.20 -5.33
C ASN A 301 19.81 8.44 -5.21
N GLY A 302 19.74 7.21 -5.70
CA GLY A 302 18.58 6.33 -5.56
C GLY A 302 17.61 6.34 -6.74
N ASP A 303 17.82 7.19 -7.74
CA ASP A 303 16.92 7.29 -8.90
C ASP A 303 17.13 6.09 -9.84
N GLY A 304 16.04 5.61 -10.44
CA GLY A 304 15.97 4.38 -11.23
C GLY A 304 15.74 3.11 -10.42
N PHE A 305 15.89 3.13 -9.08
CA PHE A 305 15.75 1.92 -8.26
C PHE A 305 15.05 2.11 -6.90
N LEU A 306 14.11 1.20 -6.61
CA LEU A 306 13.45 1.02 -5.31
C LEU A 306 13.67 -0.38 -4.73
N PHE A 307 14.08 -1.34 -5.55
CA PHE A 307 14.63 -2.63 -5.15
C PHE A 307 16.13 -2.72 -5.48
N TYR A 308 16.88 -3.54 -4.75
CA TYR A 308 18.29 -3.83 -5.00
C TYR A 308 18.47 -5.24 -5.61
N PRO A 309 19.54 -5.48 -6.38
CA PRO A 309 19.89 -6.82 -6.85
C PRO A 309 20.34 -7.71 -5.68
N PRO A 310 20.20 -9.05 -5.77
CA PRO A 310 20.72 -9.99 -4.77
C PRO A 310 22.19 -9.75 -4.46
N LYS A 311 22.50 -9.51 -3.19
CA LYS A 311 23.88 -9.22 -2.76
C LYS A 311 24.69 -10.51 -2.60
N ASP A 312 25.90 -10.51 -3.18
CA ASP A 312 27.06 -11.36 -2.86
C ASP A 312 26.85 -12.87 -2.55
N GLY A 313 25.76 -13.49 -3.03
CA GLY A 313 25.43 -14.89 -2.76
C GLY A 313 25.01 -15.17 -1.31
N SER A 314 24.82 -14.12 -0.49
CA SER A 314 24.30 -14.23 0.88
C SER A 314 22.80 -14.56 0.90
N VAL A 315 22.08 -14.23 -0.18
CA VAL A 315 20.77 -14.82 -0.53
C VAL A 315 21.00 -15.96 -1.52
N ALA A 316 20.56 -17.17 -1.19
CA ALA A 316 20.72 -18.36 -2.03
C ALA A 316 19.67 -18.39 -3.16
N TYR A 317 19.89 -17.63 -4.22
CA TYR A 317 18.98 -17.50 -5.37
C TYR A 317 18.78 -18.84 -6.11
N ASN A 318 17.52 -19.25 -6.26
CA ASN A 318 17.10 -20.43 -7.01
C ASN A 318 15.60 -20.26 -7.33
N ALA A 319 15.26 -20.05 -8.61
CA ALA A 319 13.87 -19.85 -9.05
C ALA A 319 12.89 -20.94 -8.56
N CYS A 320 13.37 -22.17 -8.38
CA CYS A 320 12.61 -23.32 -7.87
C CYS A 320 12.47 -23.36 -6.33
N GLN A 321 12.83 -22.29 -5.62
CA GLN A 321 12.69 -22.17 -4.17
C GLN A 321 12.01 -20.83 -3.86
N ALA A 322 10.70 -20.84 -3.62
CA ALA A 322 9.90 -19.62 -3.42
C ALA A 322 10.48 -18.66 -2.36
N GLN A 323 11.07 -19.17 -1.27
CA GLN A 323 11.71 -18.35 -0.23
C GLN A 323 13.01 -17.64 -0.68
N SER A 324 13.57 -18.03 -1.83
CA SER A 324 14.75 -17.43 -2.48
C SER A 324 14.42 -16.38 -3.54
N ASN A 325 13.14 -16.23 -3.90
CA ASN A 325 12.69 -15.39 -5.01
C ASN A 325 12.35 -13.94 -4.61
N ARG A 326 12.36 -13.62 -3.30
CA ARG A 326 11.99 -12.28 -2.82
C ARG A 326 12.92 -11.21 -3.38
N LEU A 327 12.34 -10.10 -3.85
CA LEU A 327 13.07 -8.86 -4.12
C LEU A 327 13.74 -8.32 -2.85
N VAL A 328 14.76 -7.46 -3.00
CA VAL A 328 15.39 -6.76 -1.86
C VAL A 328 14.85 -5.34 -1.81
N PRO A 329 13.74 -5.06 -1.09
CA PRO A 329 13.13 -3.74 -1.07
C PRO A 329 14.00 -2.72 -0.33
N SER A 330 13.94 -1.48 -0.79
CA SER A 330 14.44 -0.33 -0.03
C SER A 330 13.47 0.07 1.07
N ILE A 331 13.97 0.78 2.10
CA ILE A 331 13.14 1.42 3.13
C ILE A 331 12.10 2.37 2.52
N ARG A 332 12.38 2.95 1.34
CA ARG A 332 11.45 3.83 0.61
C ARG A 332 10.26 3.07 0.04
N TRP A 333 10.49 1.87 -0.48
CA TRP A 333 9.45 0.96 -0.99
C TRP A 333 8.51 0.49 0.14
N GLU A 334 9.08 0.02 1.25
CA GLU A 334 8.30 -0.43 2.42
C GLU A 334 7.52 0.75 3.07
N LEU A 335 8.08 1.96 3.11
CA LEU A 335 7.37 3.15 3.61
C LEU A 335 6.30 3.66 2.64
N LEU A 336 6.48 3.49 1.33
CA LEU A 336 5.43 3.76 0.33
C LEU A 336 4.28 2.76 0.48
N ARG A 337 4.57 1.46 0.67
CA ARG A 337 3.58 0.42 1.02
C ARG A 337 2.80 0.79 2.29
N GLU A 338 3.48 1.18 3.38
CA GLU A 338 2.80 1.67 4.58
C GLU A 338 1.94 2.93 4.33
N GLY A 339 2.30 3.74 3.33
CA GLY A 339 1.48 4.86 2.85
C GLY A 339 0.23 4.41 2.09
N MET A 340 0.32 3.35 1.29
CA MET A 340 -0.84 2.76 0.59
C MET A 340 -1.81 2.11 1.59
N GLU A 341 -1.30 1.40 2.60
CA GLU A 341 -2.11 0.92 3.74
C GLU A 341 -2.79 2.09 4.49
N ASP A 342 -2.12 3.23 4.60
CA ASP A 342 -2.72 4.43 5.20
C ASP A 342 -3.81 5.05 4.30
N TYR A 343 -3.66 5.02 2.97
CA TYR A 343 -4.74 5.40 2.04
C TYR A 343 -5.97 4.51 2.20
N GLU A 344 -5.77 3.19 2.33
CA GLU A 344 -6.86 2.24 2.64
C GLU A 344 -7.55 2.58 3.97
N TYR A 345 -6.82 3.05 4.98
CA TYR A 345 -7.39 3.54 6.25
C TYR A 345 -8.23 4.82 6.09
N LEU A 346 -7.84 5.74 5.19
CA LEU A 346 -8.65 6.92 4.85
C LEU A 346 -9.92 6.50 4.09
N TRP A 347 -9.78 5.56 3.14
CA TRP A 347 -10.88 5.01 2.36
C TRP A 347 -11.90 4.27 3.23
N LEU A 348 -11.46 3.39 4.14
CA LEU A 348 -12.35 2.67 5.07
C LEU A 348 -13.14 3.61 5.98
N LEU A 349 -12.60 4.79 6.29
CA LEU A 349 -13.26 5.80 7.11
C LEU A 349 -14.28 6.63 6.29
N ASN A 350 -13.95 7.01 5.06
CA ASN A 350 -14.81 7.78 4.16
C ASN A 350 -15.89 6.92 3.45
N LYS A 351 -15.59 5.62 3.24
CA LYS A 351 -16.39 4.59 2.54
C LYS A 351 -16.67 4.86 1.06
N GLN A 352 -15.87 5.74 0.48
CA GLN A 352 -15.85 6.14 -0.93
C GLN A 352 -14.53 6.88 -1.18
N ASP A 353 -14.21 7.14 -2.44
CA ASP A 353 -13.03 7.92 -2.83
C ASP A 353 -13.18 9.40 -2.44
N PRO A 354 -12.08 10.17 -2.30
CA PRO A 354 -12.15 11.57 -1.93
C PRO A 354 -12.73 12.42 -3.07
N VAL A 355 -13.74 13.24 -2.78
CA VAL A 355 -14.47 14.03 -3.78
C VAL A 355 -14.00 15.49 -3.79
N ILE A 356 -13.76 16.04 -4.98
CA ILE A 356 -13.36 17.46 -5.17
C ILE A 356 -14.38 18.39 -4.51
N GLY A 357 -13.90 19.41 -3.79
CA GLY A 357 -14.75 20.41 -3.11
C GLY A 357 -15.48 19.93 -1.85
N ALA A 358 -15.35 18.65 -1.45
CA ALA A 358 -16.01 18.09 -0.26
C ALA A 358 -14.99 17.58 0.77
N VAL A 359 -15.03 18.13 1.99
CA VAL A 359 -14.18 17.71 3.13
C VAL A 359 -14.86 16.60 3.92
N ASN A 360 -14.11 15.55 4.26
CA ASN A 360 -14.58 14.38 5.04
C ASN A 360 -13.83 14.23 6.38
N GLU A 361 -14.21 13.23 7.20
CA GLU A 361 -13.52 13.00 8.48
C GLU A 361 -12.06 12.56 8.30
N ALA A 362 -11.75 11.77 7.27
CA ALA A 362 -10.39 11.32 6.98
C ALA A 362 -9.44 12.52 6.73
N GLU A 363 -9.89 13.51 5.96
CA GLU A 363 -9.18 14.77 5.74
C GLU A 363 -9.10 15.64 7.00
N THR A 364 -10.15 15.66 7.81
CA THR A 364 -10.17 16.36 9.11
C THR A 364 -9.18 15.73 10.11
N LEU A 365 -8.84 14.45 9.95
CA LEU A 365 -7.81 13.76 10.73
C LEU A 365 -6.41 13.96 10.12
N ALA A 366 -6.25 13.87 8.79
CA ALA A 366 -4.99 14.14 8.09
C ALA A 366 -4.52 15.61 8.28
N GLY A 367 -5.45 16.56 8.27
CA GLY A 367 -5.23 17.99 8.51
C GLY A 367 -4.61 18.36 9.86
N ARG A 368 -4.46 17.38 10.76
CA ARG A 368 -3.76 17.54 12.06
C ARG A 368 -2.24 17.53 11.93
N PHE A 369 -1.71 16.95 10.86
CA PHE A 369 -0.26 16.88 10.60
C PHE A 369 0.14 17.24 9.17
N ILE A 370 -0.82 17.40 8.25
CA ILE A 370 -0.63 17.91 6.89
C ILE A 370 -1.38 19.23 6.74
N ALA A 371 -0.70 20.28 6.28
CA ALA A 371 -1.32 21.56 5.93
C ALA A 371 -1.32 21.83 4.41
N SER A 372 -0.36 21.24 3.67
CA SER A 372 -0.34 21.20 2.20
C SER A 372 0.66 20.16 1.69
N ARG A 373 0.72 19.91 0.38
CA ARG A 373 1.79 19.12 -0.27
C ARG A 373 3.23 19.60 -0.01
N THR A 374 3.42 20.82 0.48
CA THR A 374 4.73 21.39 0.86
C THR A 374 4.92 21.59 2.36
N LEU A 375 3.87 21.42 3.17
CA LEU A 375 3.90 21.67 4.61
C LEU A 375 3.19 20.55 5.38
N PHE A 376 3.98 19.61 5.89
CA PHE A 376 3.54 18.49 6.73
C PHE A 376 4.57 18.22 7.83
N SER A 377 4.11 17.63 8.94
CA SER A 377 4.98 17.28 10.07
C SER A 377 5.96 16.19 9.68
N ARG A 378 7.22 16.40 10.05
CA ARG A 378 8.29 15.40 9.97
C ARG A 378 8.59 14.78 11.35
N VAL A 379 7.69 14.95 12.33
CA VAL A 379 7.77 14.34 13.67
C VAL A 379 7.05 12.97 13.64
N PRO A 380 7.72 11.84 13.89
CA PRO A 380 7.14 10.51 13.71
C PRO A 380 5.88 10.21 14.55
N THR A 381 5.72 10.87 15.69
CA THR A 381 4.57 10.68 16.60
C THR A 381 3.27 11.22 16.04
N ASP A 382 3.31 12.18 15.13
CA ASP A 382 2.12 12.93 14.71
C ASP A 382 1.26 12.08 13.78
N LEU A 383 1.88 11.49 12.74
CA LEU A 383 1.26 10.50 11.86
C LEU A 383 0.74 9.31 12.69
N ALA A 384 1.54 8.76 13.61
CA ALA A 384 1.13 7.64 14.47
C ALA A 384 -0.11 7.99 15.35
N SER A 385 -0.18 9.23 15.84
CA SER A 385 -1.34 9.74 16.60
C SER A 385 -2.59 9.89 15.73
N VAL A 386 -2.42 10.27 14.46
CA VAL A 386 -3.51 10.34 13.48
C VAL A 386 -3.98 8.95 13.05
N ARG A 387 -3.08 7.99 12.77
CA ARG A 387 -3.45 6.56 12.55
C ARG A 387 -4.24 6.00 13.74
N THR A 388 -3.81 6.30 14.97
CA THR A 388 -4.51 5.89 16.19
C THR A 388 -5.91 6.50 16.28
N ALA A 389 -6.07 7.76 15.87
CA ALA A 389 -7.37 8.41 15.82
C ALA A 389 -8.31 7.81 14.75
N ILE A 390 -7.78 7.44 13.57
CA ILE A 390 -8.53 6.75 12.50
C ILE A 390 -8.93 5.35 12.98
N ALA A 391 -8.01 4.57 13.54
CA ALA A 391 -8.30 3.24 14.08
C ALA A 391 -9.40 3.27 15.16
N ALA A 392 -9.44 4.31 16.00
CA ALA A 392 -10.50 4.51 16.98
C ALA A 392 -11.89 4.84 16.36
N ARG A 393 -11.95 5.34 15.13
CA ARG A 393 -13.19 5.44 14.34
C ARG A 393 -13.58 4.10 13.74
N LEU A 394 -12.63 3.43 13.08
CA LEU A 394 -12.86 2.17 12.37
C LEU A 394 -13.27 1.03 13.32
N ALA A 395 -12.73 1.00 14.54
CA ALA A 395 -13.12 0.06 15.59
C ALA A 395 -14.58 0.24 16.09
N GLY A 396 -15.23 1.37 15.79
CA GLY A 396 -16.63 1.63 16.11
C GLY A 396 -16.95 1.64 17.61
N GLU A 397 -18.14 1.13 17.96
CA GLU A 397 -18.50 0.90 19.35
C GLU A 397 -17.78 -0.34 19.90
N SER A 398 -17.27 -0.26 21.12
CA SER A 398 -16.68 -1.41 21.81
C SER A 398 -17.10 -1.46 23.28
N ALA A 399 -17.29 -2.68 23.77
CA ALA A 399 -17.62 -2.98 25.16
C ALA A 399 -16.66 -4.03 25.71
N SER A 400 -16.29 -3.91 26.98
CA SER A 400 -15.54 -4.94 27.70
C SER A 400 -15.95 -5.02 29.16
N LYS A 401 -15.65 -6.16 29.78
CA LYS A 401 -15.92 -6.44 31.19
C LYS A 401 -14.72 -7.21 31.73
N THR A 402 -14.22 -6.80 32.89
CA THR A 402 -13.08 -7.43 33.56
C THR A 402 -13.35 -7.52 35.05
N THR A 403 -12.57 -8.33 35.79
CA THR A 403 -12.59 -8.33 37.26
C THR A 403 -11.35 -7.67 37.85
N SER A 404 -11.48 -7.04 39.02
CA SER A 404 -10.33 -6.46 39.75
C SER A 404 -9.36 -7.51 40.32
N ARG A 405 -9.67 -8.82 40.18
CA ARG A 405 -8.83 -9.97 40.53
C ARG A 405 -9.31 -11.26 39.81
N PRO A 406 -8.41 -12.22 39.50
CA PRO A 406 -8.78 -13.48 38.82
C PRO A 406 -9.49 -14.49 39.73
N SER A 407 -9.40 -14.32 41.05
CA SER A 407 -10.06 -15.17 42.03
C SER A 407 -10.38 -14.40 43.32
N ALA A 408 -11.36 -14.89 44.10
CA ALA A 408 -11.75 -14.31 45.38
C ALA A 408 -12.14 -15.40 46.39
N GLY A 409 -11.87 -15.16 47.68
CA GLY A 409 -12.38 -16.02 48.75
C GLY A 409 -13.85 -15.73 49.06
N MET A 410 -14.65 -16.74 49.47
CA MET A 410 -16.02 -16.48 49.94
C MET A 410 -16.02 -15.42 51.07
N GLY A 411 -16.90 -14.42 50.93
CA GLY A 411 -16.98 -13.26 51.81
C GLY A 411 -16.03 -12.10 51.45
N GLU A 412 -15.04 -12.30 50.58
CA GLU A 412 -14.23 -11.19 50.04
C GLU A 412 -15.04 -10.35 49.04
N THR A 413 -14.65 -9.09 48.89
CA THR A 413 -15.15 -8.21 47.83
C THR A 413 -14.22 -8.16 46.63
N PHE A 414 -14.81 -8.02 45.46
CA PHE A 414 -14.14 -7.72 44.20
C PHE A 414 -15.07 -6.89 43.31
N ASP A 415 -14.54 -6.39 42.19
CA ASP A 415 -15.27 -5.50 41.30
C ASP A 415 -15.33 -6.11 39.90
N TYR A 416 -16.47 -5.98 39.24
CA TYR A 416 -16.54 -6.00 37.79
C TYR A 416 -16.31 -4.57 37.27
N LEU A 417 -15.30 -4.38 36.42
CA LEU A 417 -15.08 -3.15 35.68
C LEU A 417 -15.60 -3.33 34.26
N LEU A 418 -16.71 -2.66 33.97
CA LEU A 418 -17.32 -2.55 32.65
C LEU A 418 -16.80 -1.28 31.98
N VAL A 419 -16.38 -1.38 30.72
CA VAL A 419 -15.89 -0.25 29.91
C VAL A 419 -16.64 -0.23 28.60
N TYR A 420 -17.14 0.94 28.22
CA TYR A 420 -17.76 1.18 26.92
C TYR A 420 -17.06 2.36 26.22
N ARG A 421 -16.86 2.25 24.91
CA ARG A 421 -16.41 3.33 24.05
C ARG A 421 -17.41 3.51 22.91
N ALA A 422 -17.91 4.74 22.76
CA ALA A 422 -18.82 5.08 21.66
C ALA A 422 -18.09 5.20 20.31
N GLY A 423 -18.83 4.96 19.23
CA GLY A 423 -18.37 5.15 17.85
C GLY A 423 -18.19 6.63 17.46
N SER A 424 -18.39 6.95 16.18
CA SER A 424 -18.27 8.32 15.66
C SER A 424 -19.46 9.24 15.99
N ALA A 425 -20.56 8.71 16.52
CA ALA A 425 -21.75 9.47 16.90
C ALA A 425 -21.90 9.62 18.43
N ALA A 426 -22.55 10.71 18.86
CA ALA A 426 -23.02 10.86 20.23
C ALA A 426 -24.39 10.18 20.40
N GLN A 427 -24.59 9.50 21.53
CA GLN A 427 -25.68 8.53 21.72
C GLN A 427 -26.02 8.30 23.20
N THR A 428 -27.08 7.55 23.46
CA THR A 428 -27.38 7.06 24.81
C THR A 428 -26.99 5.59 24.90
N LEU A 429 -26.15 5.26 25.87
CA LEU A 429 -25.82 3.89 26.25
C LEU A 429 -26.80 3.42 27.33
N ALA A 430 -27.31 2.20 27.20
CA ALA A 430 -27.97 1.46 28.27
C ALA A 430 -27.19 0.17 28.57
N VAL A 431 -26.64 0.05 29.77
CA VAL A 431 -25.95 -1.15 30.26
C VAL A 431 -26.88 -1.94 31.18
N HIS A 432 -26.97 -3.26 30.98
CA HIS A 432 -27.65 -4.20 31.85
C HIS A 432 -26.70 -5.32 32.26
N ASP A 433 -26.51 -5.52 33.57
CA ASP A 433 -25.67 -6.57 34.17
C ASP A 433 -26.50 -7.34 35.20
N GLN A 434 -26.70 -8.63 34.99
CA GLN A 434 -27.43 -9.51 35.92
C GLN A 434 -26.44 -10.42 36.63
N VAL A 435 -25.92 -9.96 37.77
CA VAL A 435 -24.81 -10.63 38.45
C VAL A 435 -25.22 -12.04 38.91
N PRO A 436 -24.50 -13.11 38.50
CA PRO A 436 -24.80 -14.47 38.91
C PRO A 436 -24.80 -14.62 40.43
N ALA A 437 -25.80 -15.31 40.98
CA ALA A 437 -26.07 -15.39 42.43
C ALA A 437 -24.97 -16.05 43.30
N ALA A 438 -23.86 -16.49 42.68
CA ALA A 438 -22.63 -16.87 43.38
C ALA A 438 -21.77 -15.65 43.81
N ALA A 439 -22.15 -14.43 43.39
CA ALA A 439 -21.74 -13.17 44.00
C ALA A 439 -23.00 -12.33 44.35
N SER A 440 -22.84 -11.34 45.23
CA SER A 440 -23.91 -10.42 45.66
C SER A 440 -23.51 -8.98 45.38
N VAL A 441 -24.33 -8.20 44.65
CA VAL A 441 -24.06 -6.78 44.42
C VAL A 441 -24.09 -5.99 45.73
N ILE A 442 -23.06 -5.18 45.96
CA ILE A 442 -23.00 -4.20 47.06
C ILE A 442 -23.37 -2.81 46.54
N SER A 443 -22.73 -2.40 45.44
CA SER A 443 -22.86 -1.05 44.88
C SER A 443 -22.40 -1.01 43.43
N ALA A 444 -22.96 -0.09 42.65
CA ALA A 444 -22.52 0.21 41.29
C ALA A 444 -22.26 1.71 41.14
N VAL A 445 -21.16 2.08 40.46
CA VAL A 445 -20.74 3.46 40.25
C VAL A 445 -20.38 3.67 38.78
N GLY A 446 -21.10 4.59 38.12
CA GLY A 446 -20.81 5.01 36.75
C GLY A 446 -19.82 6.18 36.73
N SER A 447 -19.05 6.30 35.66
CA SER A 447 -18.10 7.43 35.47
C SER A 447 -18.77 8.76 35.14
N LYS A 448 -20.10 8.78 35.05
CA LYS A 448 -20.90 9.90 34.51
C LYS A 448 -22.35 9.80 34.98
N SER A 449 -23.01 10.94 35.15
CA SER A 449 -24.41 11.04 35.60
C SER A 449 -25.40 10.74 34.45
N PRO A 450 -26.59 10.16 34.71
CA PRO A 450 -27.13 9.73 36.00
C PRO A 450 -26.41 8.49 36.56
N ASP A 451 -26.53 8.26 37.87
CA ASP A 451 -25.91 7.12 38.53
C ASP A 451 -26.61 5.79 38.19
N PRO A 452 -25.92 4.63 38.28
CA PRO A 452 -26.52 3.32 38.05
C PRO A 452 -27.62 2.97 39.06
N VAL A 453 -28.66 2.27 38.60
CA VAL A 453 -29.73 1.72 39.44
C VAL A 453 -29.39 0.27 39.78
N VAL A 454 -29.36 -0.06 41.07
CA VAL A 454 -29.14 -1.42 41.57
C VAL A 454 -30.46 -1.99 42.08
N THR A 455 -30.92 -3.09 41.49
CA THR A 455 -32.16 -3.79 41.85
C THR A 455 -31.86 -5.26 42.17
N GLY A 456 -31.45 -5.51 43.42
CA GLY A 456 -30.99 -6.84 43.85
C GLY A 456 -29.66 -7.19 43.19
N GLN A 457 -29.67 -8.14 42.25
CA GLN A 457 -28.50 -8.53 41.45
C GLN A 457 -28.44 -7.83 40.08
N SER A 458 -29.52 -7.14 39.67
CA SER A 458 -29.57 -6.36 38.44
C SER A 458 -28.88 -5.01 38.66
N VAL A 459 -28.00 -4.63 37.73
CA VAL A 459 -27.45 -3.28 37.62
C VAL A 459 -27.81 -2.72 36.25
N ASP A 460 -28.52 -1.61 36.26
CA ASP A 460 -29.09 -0.96 35.09
C ASP A 460 -28.60 0.49 35.03
N TRP A 461 -27.89 0.87 33.96
CA TRP A 461 -27.29 2.20 33.82
C TRP A 461 -27.57 2.79 32.44
N THR A 462 -28.29 3.92 32.38
CA THR A 462 -28.59 4.64 31.13
C THR A 462 -27.92 6.01 31.14
N VAL A 463 -27.01 6.26 30.20
CA VAL A 463 -26.08 7.40 30.24
C VAL A 463 -25.84 8.02 28.86
N PRO A 464 -25.82 9.36 28.71
CA PRO A 464 -25.45 10.01 27.46
C PRO A 464 -23.94 9.96 27.24
N VAL A 465 -23.50 9.39 26.13
CA VAL A 465 -22.09 9.22 25.73
C VAL A 465 -21.83 10.04 24.47
N ALA A 466 -20.84 10.92 24.50
CA ALA A 466 -20.42 11.71 23.34
C ALA A 466 -19.66 10.84 22.33
N ALA A 467 -19.55 11.29 21.09
CA ALA A 467 -18.74 10.63 20.06
C ALA A 467 -17.32 10.35 20.59
N GLN A 468 -16.86 9.10 20.44
CA GLN A 468 -15.54 8.61 20.87
C GLN A 468 -15.23 8.68 22.39
N GLU A 469 -16.18 9.13 23.22
CA GLU A 469 -16.04 9.10 24.68
C GLU A 469 -15.98 7.65 25.17
N ALA A 470 -15.15 7.42 26.19
CA ALA A 470 -15.13 6.17 26.94
C ALA A 470 -15.75 6.41 28.32
N VAL A 471 -16.67 5.55 28.72
CA VAL A 471 -17.35 5.57 30.02
C VAL A 471 -17.19 4.22 30.71
N THR A 472 -17.14 4.22 32.04
CA THR A 472 -16.94 3.01 32.84
C THR A 472 -18.01 2.84 33.90
N LEU A 473 -18.35 1.58 34.19
CA LEU A 473 -19.25 1.18 35.26
C LEU A 473 -18.53 0.16 36.15
N THR A 474 -18.30 0.53 37.40
CA THR A 474 -17.68 -0.36 38.40
C THR A 474 -18.79 -0.94 39.28
N ILE A 475 -18.93 -2.27 39.28
CA ILE A 475 -19.90 -3.00 40.11
C ILE A 475 -19.12 -3.76 41.17
N THR A 476 -19.15 -3.26 42.41
CA THR A 476 -18.54 -3.93 43.56
C THR A 476 -19.49 -5.01 44.09
N VAL A 477 -18.97 -6.23 44.22
CA VAL A 477 -19.72 -7.42 44.64
C VAL A 477 -19.01 -8.15 45.77
N GLN A 478 -19.76 -8.96 46.54
CA GLN A 478 -19.21 -9.90 47.52
C GLN A 478 -19.30 -11.33 47.00
N ALA A 479 -18.25 -12.13 47.21
CA ALA A 479 -18.23 -13.55 46.91
C ALA A 479 -19.21 -14.34 47.80
N ALA A 480 -20.21 -15.01 47.22
CA ALA A 480 -21.33 -15.63 47.93
C ALA A 480 -21.39 -17.18 47.80
N ALA A 481 -20.89 -17.75 46.70
CA ALA A 481 -20.77 -19.20 46.53
C ALA A 481 -19.52 -19.60 45.74
N MET A 482 -19.00 -20.80 45.99
CA MET A 482 -17.79 -21.32 45.34
C MET A 482 -18.05 -21.78 43.90
N GLY A 483 -17.05 -21.61 43.03
CA GLY A 483 -17.06 -22.12 41.65
C GLY A 483 -16.37 -21.19 40.66
N TYR A 484 -16.37 -21.59 39.39
CA TYR A 484 -16.09 -20.67 38.28
C TYR A 484 -17.39 -19.95 37.91
N ILE A 485 -17.32 -18.63 37.81
CA ILE A 485 -18.42 -17.75 37.42
C ILE A 485 -18.01 -17.05 36.13
N VAL A 486 -18.86 -17.12 35.12
CA VAL A 486 -18.85 -16.17 33.98
C VAL A 486 -20.00 -15.20 34.22
N ASN A 487 -19.73 -13.90 34.19
CA ASN A 487 -20.74 -12.85 34.30
C ASN A 487 -20.79 -12.02 33.01
N THR A 488 -21.90 -12.12 32.28
CA THR A 488 -22.18 -11.38 31.03
C THR A 488 -22.93 -10.08 31.31
N ALA A 489 -22.48 -8.97 30.75
CA ALA A 489 -23.26 -7.73 30.66
C ALA A 489 -23.66 -7.46 29.20
N ALA A 490 -24.79 -6.80 29.00
CA ALA A 490 -25.24 -6.30 27.70
C ALA A 490 -25.16 -4.77 27.66
N PHE A 491 -24.51 -4.24 26.63
CA PHE A 491 -24.35 -2.82 26.36
C PHE A 491 -25.16 -2.48 25.11
N SER A 492 -26.20 -1.67 25.24
CA SER A 492 -27.13 -1.31 24.16
C SER A 492 -26.97 0.16 23.78
N ALA A 493 -26.59 0.43 22.54
CA ALA A 493 -26.51 1.78 21.96
C ALA A 493 -27.05 1.77 20.52
N THR A 494 -26.22 1.93 19.48
CA THR A 494 -26.69 1.68 18.09
C THR A 494 -26.79 0.18 17.79
N GLN A 495 -26.03 -0.64 18.51
CA GLN A 495 -26.07 -2.10 18.50
C GLN A 495 -26.07 -2.65 19.94
N VAL A 496 -26.22 -3.96 20.10
CA VAL A 496 -26.12 -4.66 21.40
C VAL A 496 -24.81 -5.44 21.44
N LEU A 497 -23.92 -5.04 22.34
CA LEU A 497 -22.63 -5.70 22.57
C LEU A 497 -22.66 -6.48 23.89
N PRO A 498 -22.44 -7.81 23.88
CA PRO A 498 -22.17 -8.57 25.10
C PRO A 498 -20.71 -8.39 25.54
N ALA A 499 -20.44 -8.40 26.84
CA ALA A 499 -19.09 -8.57 27.37
C ALA A 499 -19.09 -9.40 28.65
N ASP A 500 -18.14 -10.34 28.73
CA ASP A 500 -18.03 -11.35 29.79
C ASP A 500 -16.80 -11.12 30.66
N ALA A 501 -16.91 -11.40 31.95
CA ALA A 501 -15.76 -11.58 32.83
C ALA A 501 -15.87 -12.88 33.63
N THR A 502 -14.73 -13.57 33.78
CA THR A 502 -14.64 -14.86 34.47
C THR A 502 -13.84 -14.72 35.76
N ILE A 503 -14.35 -15.28 36.86
CA ILE A 503 -13.67 -15.33 38.16
C ILE A 503 -13.83 -16.70 38.82
N PHE A 504 -12.81 -17.14 39.56
CA PHE A 504 -12.87 -18.32 40.41
C PHE A 504 -13.09 -17.95 41.89
N ILE A 505 -14.21 -18.37 42.47
CA ILE A 505 -14.47 -18.20 43.90
C ILE A 505 -14.10 -19.47 44.67
N TYR A 506 -13.18 -19.34 45.62
CA TYR A 506 -12.74 -20.43 46.49
C TYR A 506 -13.38 -20.35 47.89
N GLY A 507 -13.63 -21.53 48.47
CA GLY A 507 -14.06 -21.64 49.86
C GLY A 507 -12.96 -21.20 50.82
N ALA A 508 -13.36 -20.75 52.02
CA ALA A 508 -12.42 -20.40 53.08
C ALA A 508 -11.53 -21.60 53.43
N GLN A 509 -10.29 -21.59 52.93
CA GLN A 509 -9.21 -22.37 53.52
C GLN A 509 -9.08 -21.93 54.99
N PRO A 510 -8.95 -22.85 55.95
CA PRO A 510 -8.46 -22.47 57.27
C PRO A 510 -7.11 -21.79 57.07
N LEU A 511 -6.80 -20.79 57.89
CA LEU A 511 -5.44 -20.25 58.00
C LEU A 511 -4.51 -21.32 58.59
N LEU A 512 -4.04 -22.22 57.71
CA LEU A 512 -2.88 -23.06 57.93
C LEU A 512 -1.69 -22.13 58.09
N ALA A 513 -1.41 -21.76 59.34
CA ALA A 513 -0.29 -20.91 59.70
C ALA A 513 0.98 -21.47 59.05
N MET A 514 1.67 -20.62 58.27
CA MET A 514 2.89 -21.02 57.57
C MET A 514 3.98 -21.38 58.57
N HIS A 515 4.09 -22.66 58.92
CA HIS A 515 5.36 -23.18 59.44
C HIS A 515 6.39 -23.11 58.30
N PRO A 516 7.51 -22.39 58.49
CA PRO A 516 8.50 -22.21 57.43
C PRO A 516 9.19 -23.55 57.14
N GLY A 517 9.03 -24.05 55.91
CA GLY A 517 9.77 -25.21 55.42
C GLY A 517 8.96 -26.48 55.18
N ARG A 518 7.96 -26.44 54.30
CA ARG A 518 7.59 -27.58 53.43
C ARG A 518 6.84 -27.11 52.19
N SER A 519 7.46 -27.26 51.03
CA SER A 519 6.80 -27.11 49.74
C SER A 519 5.91 -28.34 49.48
N VAL A 520 4.64 -28.09 49.15
CA VAL A 520 3.73 -29.10 48.59
C VAL A 520 3.48 -28.72 47.14
N SER A 521 3.99 -29.52 46.21
CA SER A 521 3.78 -29.33 44.79
C SER A 521 2.35 -29.72 44.40
N LEU A 522 1.55 -28.73 44.01
CA LEU A 522 0.31 -28.95 43.27
C LEU A 522 0.66 -29.49 41.87
N TRP A 523 -0.03 -30.56 41.46
CA TRP A 523 0.08 -31.09 40.10
C TRP A 523 -0.66 -30.18 39.11
N PRO A 524 -0.16 -30.01 37.87
CA PRO A 524 -0.83 -29.20 36.87
C PRO A 524 -2.13 -29.86 36.36
N LEU A 525 -3.10 -29.03 36.01
CA LEU A 525 -4.24 -29.43 35.19
C LEU A 525 -3.81 -29.57 33.72
N ASP A 526 -4.30 -30.60 33.04
CA ASP A 526 -4.11 -30.74 31.60
C ASP A 526 -4.85 -29.63 30.82
N LEU A 527 -4.14 -29.00 29.89
CA LEU A 527 -4.72 -28.16 28.84
C LEU A 527 -4.34 -28.76 27.48
N PRO A 528 -5.26 -28.81 26.50
CA PRO A 528 -4.97 -29.38 25.19
C PRO A 528 -3.94 -28.54 24.44
N ARG A 529 -2.92 -29.20 23.87
CA ARG A 529 -1.88 -28.54 23.09
C ARG A 529 -2.40 -28.09 21.73
N LEU A 530 -2.61 -26.79 21.55
CA LEU A 530 -2.45 -26.16 20.24
C LEU A 530 -0.95 -26.00 19.97
N GLY A 531 -0.49 -26.50 18.82
CA GLY A 531 0.92 -26.51 18.46
C GLY A 531 1.33 -25.27 17.66
N LEU A 532 2.19 -24.44 18.23
CA LEU A 532 2.98 -23.43 17.54
C LEU A 532 4.41 -23.49 18.07
N ALA A 533 5.38 -23.60 17.16
CA ALA A 533 6.79 -23.72 17.51
C ALA A 533 7.48 -22.36 17.44
N CYS A 534 8.02 -21.88 18.56
CA CYS A 534 8.91 -20.73 18.62
C CYS A 534 10.27 -21.17 19.16
N CYS A 535 11.35 -20.63 18.59
CA CYS A 535 12.72 -21.07 18.83
C CYS A 535 13.21 -20.75 20.25
N SER A 536 14.03 -21.65 20.81
CA SER A 536 14.61 -21.50 22.15
C SER A 536 15.92 -20.71 22.14
N CYS A 537 15.93 -19.53 22.77
CA CYS A 537 17.17 -18.83 23.16
C CYS A 537 17.44 -19.06 24.65
N THR A 538 18.58 -19.67 24.98
CA THR A 538 18.99 -19.98 26.36
C THR A 538 20.14 -19.09 26.84
N PRO A 539 19.95 -18.25 27.87
CA PRO A 539 21.05 -17.57 28.56
C PRO A 539 21.54 -18.39 29.78
N THR A 540 22.85 -18.38 30.03
CA THR A 540 23.47 -18.89 31.28
C THR A 540 24.47 -17.86 31.85
N PRO A 541 24.73 -17.84 33.18
CA PRO A 541 25.25 -16.64 33.86
C PRO A 541 26.77 -16.60 34.16
N ASN A 542 27.18 -15.47 34.75
CA ASN A 542 28.54 -14.90 34.89
C ASN A 542 29.56 -15.57 35.85
N PHE A 543 30.78 -15.02 35.80
CA PHE A 543 31.93 -15.07 36.73
C PHE A 543 32.93 -16.25 36.55
N GLY A 544 34.26 -16.04 36.54
CA GLY A 544 35.06 -14.80 36.53
C GLY A 544 36.54 -15.00 36.93
N ILE A 545 37.32 -13.89 36.96
CA ILE A 545 38.70 -13.71 37.51
C ILE A 545 39.90 -13.92 36.53
N PHE A 546 40.90 -13.04 36.67
CA PHE A 546 42.16 -12.80 35.92
C PHE A 546 43.40 -13.28 36.75
N PRO A 547 44.69 -13.37 36.26
CA PRO A 547 45.46 -12.26 35.63
C PRO A 547 46.61 -12.58 34.62
N HIS A 548 47.13 -11.50 33.97
CA HIS A 548 48.49 -11.22 33.39
C HIS A 548 49.33 -12.33 32.69
N PHE A 549 50.10 -12.14 31.60
CA PHE A 549 50.67 -11.01 30.79
C PHE A 549 50.66 -11.42 29.28
N SER A 550 51.12 -10.72 28.22
CA SER A 550 51.66 -9.37 27.81
C SER A 550 51.60 -9.32 26.25
N GLY A 551 51.86 -8.24 25.49
CA GLY A 551 52.18 -6.83 25.77
C GLY A 551 53.28 -6.26 24.83
N GLY A 552 52.94 -5.41 23.84
CA GLY A 552 53.87 -4.80 22.86
C GLY A 552 53.22 -3.76 21.93
N CYS A 553 53.96 -2.69 21.60
CA CYS A 553 53.64 -1.52 20.75
C CYS A 553 54.95 -0.70 20.55
N PRO A 554 55.03 0.36 19.70
CA PRO A 554 54.18 0.84 18.60
C PRO A 554 55.02 0.72 17.27
N PRO A 555 55.24 1.68 16.31
CA PRO A 555 54.62 2.98 16.00
C PRO A 555 54.33 3.29 14.50
N LEU A 556 53.95 4.54 14.26
CA LEU A 556 53.60 5.24 13.00
C LEU A 556 54.70 5.39 11.94
N ASN A 557 54.28 5.53 10.67
CA ASN A 557 54.79 6.49 9.68
C ASN A 557 53.86 6.56 8.43
N SER A 558 54.15 7.39 7.43
CA SER A 558 53.68 8.79 7.30
C SER A 558 53.77 9.26 5.81
N GLN A 559 53.34 10.50 5.50
CA GLN A 559 53.30 11.14 4.16
C GLN A 559 52.25 10.55 3.17
N GLY A 560 51.76 11.29 2.17
CA GLY A 560 51.87 12.75 1.93
C GLY A 560 51.60 13.17 0.47
N ASP A 561 50.72 14.18 0.31
CA ASP A 561 50.50 15.07 -0.86
C ASP A 561 50.18 14.50 -2.27
N GLY A 562 49.31 15.22 -3.01
CA GLY A 562 48.90 14.84 -4.37
C GLY A 562 47.63 15.56 -4.87
N LEU A 563 47.70 16.88 -5.07
CA LEU A 563 46.64 17.67 -5.73
C LEU A 563 46.88 17.72 -7.25
N GLU A 564 45.86 17.46 -8.07
CA GLU A 564 45.71 18.13 -9.38
C GLU A 564 44.28 17.99 -9.96
N THR A 565 43.76 19.11 -10.49
CA THR A 565 42.61 19.19 -11.43
C THR A 565 43.13 19.88 -12.69
N PRO A 566 42.55 19.62 -13.88
CA PRO A 566 41.77 20.71 -14.50
C PRO A 566 40.61 20.24 -15.43
N ASP A 567 39.81 21.23 -15.85
CA ASP A 567 38.98 21.37 -17.07
C ASP A 567 38.03 20.21 -17.48
N ILE A 568 36.72 20.37 -17.70
CA ILE A 568 35.88 21.50 -18.17
C ILE A 568 36.10 21.87 -19.66
N SER A 569 35.33 21.22 -20.54
CA SER A 569 34.92 21.72 -21.86
C SER A 569 33.57 21.15 -22.25
#